data_AF-A0AAN5T991-F1
#
_entry.id   AF-A0AAN5T991-F1
#
_cell.length_a   1.000
_cell.length_b   1.000
_cell.length_c   1.000
_cell.angle_alpha   90.00
_cell.angle_beta   90.00
_cell.angle_gamma   90.00
#
_symmetry.space_group_name_H-M   'P 1'
#
loop_
_entity.id
_entity.type
_entity.pdbx_description
1 polymer ?
#
loop_
_entity_poly.entity_id
_entity_poly.type
_entity_poly.pdbx_seq_one_letter_code
_entity_poly.pdbx_strand_id
1 'polypeptide(L)'
;MIEMVQFAKPSNCAQNNCGRINLLIEHELGQYQNIIQKWIAKLENNAKQNPANISKFKFGKILKYLLLQSLKKVDLQPDNFRPLSADLWEKPHYQSKRIDGEDVVTQDTYRIYFSIPGVDRADKEKINANKEQAQIHHFTTMTNDGLMVFSFEDKVEEIEPKLFVELAKNIEVESDAWAQLIDFTEKNFHTPEDLNSNPQVPQILGLILYATIFPEHRNEAFNGLCPLLLKSENPNFNSITTKLLKDIIPDYEAKVMAFLHKNNNPMRYNENDISKQGALLGLSREKVEVVKNEMKERKSLEEQNNNRSQAIELRKTLIGAVDEYLRWRNNESKETDYKKSSGAFTWLRHYTDFGKNRANDLKNELNKAQDLKTMLDVLQKHFANNSRLHNHSLDSYLLRAMYKDFNKFNSIFNFKHLTSKNDTDANREWLREEMLGMAKKTNMNVTLENPTVSRQESPTLPNKAKIRISIMKIPTNEREENILAVHTVLKNNELLRNQDGSVPTIIKEIRDIVGKIDPSEEENIAHAIIEIKRKIADNSDNNYNENAHDIIKALENPNCCDFRKIRAALTTNPAMDEIMNPVRVGVQLN
;
A
#
# COMPACT_ATOMS: atom_id res chain seq x y z
N MET A 1 4.93 54.99 13.41
CA MET A 1 5.36 53.60 13.67
C MET A 1 4.18 52.72 13.35
N ILE A 2 4.09 52.22 12.12
CA ILE A 2 3.10 51.21 11.76
C ILE A 2 3.63 49.91 12.39
N GLU A 3 2.86 49.30 13.29
CA GLU A 3 3.16 47.98 13.83
C GLU A 3 3.30 47.01 12.65
N MET A 4 4.52 46.56 12.40
CA MET A 4 4.79 45.51 11.42
C MET A 4 3.97 44.28 11.80
N VAL A 5 3.02 43.90 10.96
CA VAL A 5 2.30 42.63 11.13
C VAL A 5 3.33 41.53 10.89
N GLN A 6 3.88 40.98 11.97
CA GLN A 6 4.76 39.81 11.89
C GLN A 6 3.89 38.62 11.50
N PHE A 7 3.78 38.38 10.20
CA PHE A 7 3.21 37.15 9.67
C PHE A 7 3.96 35.95 10.28
N ALA A 8 3.21 34.92 10.67
CA ALA A 8 3.63 33.91 11.62
C ALA A 8 5.05 33.37 11.37
N LYS A 9 5.93 33.49 12.37
CA LYS A 9 7.27 32.89 12.37
C LYS A 9 7.13 31.36 12.45
N PRO A 10 7.47 30.60 11.40
CA PRO A 10 7.47 29.13 11.49
C PRO A 10 8.59 28.67 12.44
N SER A 11 8.37 27.55 13.14
CA SER A 11 9.23 27.10 14.23
C SER A 11 10.53 26.42 13.83
N ASN A 12 10.71 26.05 12.55
CA ASN A 12 11.82 25.19 12.12
C ASN A 12 12.54 25.73 10.88
N CYS A 13 13.86 25.91 10.98
CA CYS A 13 14.75 25.79 9.84
C CYS A 13 16.00 24.98 10.21
N ALA A 14 16.51 24.23 9.23
CA ALA A 14 17.62 23.30 9.31
C ALA A 14 18.96 23.96 9.62
N GLN A 15 19.80 23.19 10.32
CA GLN A 15 21.11 23.56 10.86
C GLN A 15 22.16 23.82 9.77
N ASN A 16 23.03 24.80 10.03
CA ASN A 16 24.39 25.08 9.52
C ASN A 16 24.73 25.07 8.01
N ASN A 17 23.93 24.49 7.10
CA ASN A 17 24.22 24.35 5.66
C ASN A 17 23.02 24.75 4.76
N CYS A 18 22.38 25.87 5.10
CA CYS A 18 21.28 26.44 4.32
C CYS A 18 21.82 27.44 3.27
N GLY A 19 21.54 27.18 2.00
CA GLY A 19 21.74 28.13 0.90
C GLY A 19 20.62 29.17 0.89
N ARG A 20 20.97 30.41 0.57
CA ARG A 20 20.04 31.54 0.45
C ARG A 20 20.36 32.38 -0.78
N ILE A 21 19.33 32.67 -1.57
CA ILE A 21 19.47 33.52 -2.74
C ILE A 21 18.24 34.40 -2.91
N ASN A 22 18.49 35.64 -3.30
CA ASN A 22 17.45 36.58 -3.69
C ASN A 22 17.16 36.35 -5.17
N LEU A 23 15.94 35.97 -5.51
CA LEU A 23 15.45 35.93 -6.89
C LEU A 23 14.68 37.21 -7.21
N LEU A 24 15.16 37.94 -8.20
CA LEU A 24 14.49 39.10 -8.77
C LEU A 24 13.30 38.65 -9.61
N ILE A 25 12.15 39.18 -9.23
CA ILE A 25 10.84 38.80 -9.75
C ILE A 25 10.70 39.12 -11.24
N GLU A 26 11.48 40.06 -11.76
CA GLU A 26 11.36 40.56 -13.13
C GLU A 26 12.29 39.89 -14.16
N HIS A 27 13.32 39.15 -13.71
CA HIS A 27 14.40 38.69 -14.60
C HIS A 27 14.81 37.23 -14.42
N GLU A 28 14.64 36.65 -13.23
CA GLU A 28 15.27 35.37 -12.88
C GLU A 28 14.27 34.19 -12.84
N LEU A 29 12.98 34.46 -13.05
CA LEU A 29 11.91 33.45 -13.00
C LEU A 29 11.60 32.80 -14.36
N GLY A 30 12.23 33.26 -15.44
CA GLY A 30 12.15 32.67 -16.77
C GLY A 30 10.75 32.66 -17.38
N GLN A 31 10.43 31.63 -18.17
CA GLN A 31 9.17 31.57 -18.94
C GLN A 31 7.89 31.52 -18.08
N TYR A 32 8.01 31.09 -16.81
CA TYR A 32 6.87 31.00 -15.89
C TYR A 32 6.76 32.22 -14.96
N GLN A 33 7.55 33.27 -15.20
CA GLN A 33 7.60 34.46 -14.34
C GLN A 33 6.23 35.07 -14.08
N ASN A 34 5.45 35.37 -15.12
CA ASN A 34 4.11 35.94 -14.97
C ASN A 34 3.18 35.00 -14.19
N ILE A 35 3.34 33.69 -14.37
CA ILE A 35 2.53 32.66 -13.70
C ILE A 35 2.85 32.65 -12.20
N ILE A 36 4.14 32.59 -11.87
CA ILE A 36 4.66 32.59 -10.51
C ILE A 36 4.25 33.88 -9.77
N GLN A 37 4.43 35.03 -10.41
CA GLN A 37 4.08 36.35 -9.87
C GLN A 37 2.61 36.46 -9.51
N LYS A 38 1.71 36.14 -10.45
CA LYS A 38 0.27 36.23 -10.21
C LYS A 38 -0.18 35.31 -9.08
N TRP A 39 0.41 34.12 -9.00
CA TRP A 39 0.08 33.18 -7.94
C TRP A 39 0.56 33.68 -6.58
N ILE A 40 1.80 34.16 -6.49
CA ILE A 40 2.35 34.69 -5.24
C ILE A 40 1.59 35.94 -4.79
N ALA A 41 1.34 36.91 -5.68
CA ALA A 41 0.58 38.13 -5.36
C ALA A 41 -0.80 37.81 -4.78
N LYS A 42 -1.48 36.79 -5.32
CA LYS A 42 -2.75 36.32 -4.77
C LYS A 42 -2.59 35.74 -3.35
N LEU A 43 -1.52 35.01 -3.09
CA LEU A 43 -1.28 34.41 -1.79
C LEU A 43 -0.82 35.43 -0.75
N GLU A 44 -0.08 36.45 -1.15
CA GLU A 44 0.16 37.65 -0.35
C GLU A 44 -1.15 38.34 0.02
N ASN A 45 -2.07 38.54 -0.94
CA ASN A 45 -3.39 39.12 -0.66
C ASN A 45 -4.21 38.28 0.34
N ASN A 46 -4.22 36.95 0.16
CA ASN A 46 -4.92 36.03 1.07
C ASN A 46 -4.34 36.07 2.49
N ALA A 47 -3.01 36.13 2.60
CA ALA A 47 -2.28 36.27 3.84
C ALA A 47 -2.63 37.58 4.57
N LYS A 48 -2.69 38.71 3.84
CA LYS A 48 -3.08 40.03 4.38
C LYS A 48 -4.51 40.03 4.92
N GLN A 49 -5.44 39.38 4.23
CA GLN A 49 -6.83 39.32 4.66
C GLN A 49 -7.05 38.40 5.86
N ASN A 50 -6.16 37.42 6.11
CA ASN A 50 -6.31 36.41 7.16
C ASN A 50 -5.01 36.16 7.95
N PRO A 51 -4.44 37.19 8.61
CA PRO A 51 -3.09 37.13 9.19
C PRO A 51 -2.95 36.08 10.30
N ALA A 52 -4.04 35.70 10.98
CA ALA A 52 -4.05 34.71 12.05
C ALA A 52 -4.05 33.25 11.55
N ASN A 53 -4.28 33.01 10.26
CA ASN A 53 -4.41 31.65 9.72
C ASN A 53 -3.13 31.18 9.03
N ILE A 54 -2.23 30.58 9.81
CA ILE A 54 -0.92 30.07 9.34
C ILE A 54 -1.05 29.09 8.16
N SER A 55 -2.16 28.38 8.02
CA SER A 55 -2.39 27.47 6.88
C SER A 55 -2.46 28.19 5.53
N LYS A 56 -2.78 29.50 5.52
CA LYS A 56 -2.82 30.34 4.31
C LYS A 56 -1.44 30.80 3.82
N PHE A 57 -0.38 30.51 4.56
CA PHE A 57 1.02 30.83 4.23
C PHE A 57 1.78 29.61 3.70
N LYS A 58 1.06 28.60 3.21
CA LYS A 58 1.62 27.39 2.62
C LYS A 58 1.33 27.37 1.12
N PHE A 59 2.36 27.02 0.35
CA PHE A 59 2.23 26.70 -1.06
C PHE A 59 2.40 25.20 -1.27
N GLY A 60 1.84 24.69 -2.33
CA GLY A 60 1.91 23.28 -2.66
C GLY A 60 3.07 22.97 -3.60
N LYS A 61 2.89 21.88 -4.35
CA LYS A 61 3.91 21.29 -5.20
C LYS A 61 4.21 22.12 -6.45
N ILE A 62 3.21 22.80 -7.04
CA ILE A 62 3.41 23.48 -8.33
C ILE A 62 4.37 24.65 -8.14
N LEU A 63 4.09 25.55 -7.18
CA LEU A 63 4.97 26.70 -6.99
C LEU A 63 6.36 26.25 -6.50
N LYS A 64 6.43 25.27 -5.59
CA LYS A 64 7.70 24.71 -5.11
C LYS A 64 8.57 24.26 -6.27
N TYR A 65 7.98 23.51 -7.20
CA TYR A 65 8.70 23.01 -8.36
C TYR A 65 9.13 24.16 -9.28
N LEU A 66 8.23 25.10 -9.59
CA LEU A 66 8.56 26.24 -10.45
C LEU A 66 9.72 27.07 -9.89
N LEU A 67 9.71 27.37 -8.58
CA LEU A 67 10.80 28.07 -7.91
C LEU A 67 12.09 27.24 -7.92
N LEU A 68 11.99 25.91 -7.79
CA LEU A 68 13.15 25.02 -7.87
C LEU A 68 13.77 25.02 -9.27
N GLN A 69 12.97 25.06 -10.33
CA GLN A 69 13.48 25.19 -11.70
C GLN A 69 14.17 26.52 -11.95
N SER A 70 13.62 27.62 -11.41
CA SER A 70 14.30 28.92 -11.46
C SER A 70 15.61 28.89 -10.69
N LEU A 71 15.62 28.33 -9.47
CA LEU A 71 16.82 28.19 -8.64
C LEU A 71 17.96 27.44 -9.37
N LYS A 72 17.64 26.36 -10.09
CA LYS A 72 18.61 25.55 -10.84
C LYS A 72 19.29 26.30 -11.99
N LYS A 73 18.64 27.35 -12.51
CA LYS A 73 19.15 28.20 -13.60
C LYS A 73 20.07 29.30 -13.11
N VAL A 74 20.00 29.67 -11.83
CA VAL A 74 20.82 30.74 -11.26
C VAL A 74 22.25 30.24 -11.01
N ASP A 75 23.22 31.13 -11.21
CA ASP A 75 24.63 30.87 -10.89
C ASP A 75 24.86 30.98 -9.38
N LEU A 76 24.73 29.83 -8.70
CA LEU A 76 24.93 29.73 -7.26
C LEU A 76 26.42 29.83 -6.91
N GLN A 77 26.77 30.81 -6.08
CA GLN A 77 28.11 31.01 -5.55
C GLN A 77 28.24 30.44 -4.13
N PRO A 78 29.47 30.06 -3.71
CA PRO A 78 29.78 29.73 -2.31
C PRO A 78 29.19 30.71 -1.29
N ASP A 79 29.21 32.00 -1.62
CA ASP A 79 28.68 33.09 -0.79
C ASP A 79 27.16 33.04 -0.56
N ASN A 80 26.42 32.25 -1.34
CA ASN A 80 25.01 31.97 -1.10
C ASN A 80 24.81 31.03 0.09
N PHE A 81 25.84 30.32 0.56
CA PHE A 81 25.77 29.40 1.70
C PHE A 81 26.40 30.05 2.93
N ARG A 82 25.56 30.71 3.74
CA ARG A 82 26.01 31.40 4.96
C ARG A 82 25.28 30.85 6.19
N PRO A 83 25.93 30.80 7.36
CA PRO A 83 25.25 30.44 8.61
C PRO A 83 24.04 31.35 8.83
N LEU A 84 22.92 30.78 9.28
CA LEU A 84 21.76 31.56 9.71
C LEU A 84 22.17 32.44 10.90
N SER A 85 21.86 33.74 10.83
CA SER A 85 22.00 34.64 11.96
C SER A 85 21.00 34.27 13.07
N ALA A 86 21.12 34.86 14.26
CA ALA A 86 20.16 34.62 15.36
C ALA A 86 18.70 34.91 14.98
N ASP A 87 18.46 35.72 13.93
CA ASP A 87 17.18 35.82 13.25
C ASP A 87 17.17 34.90 12.01
N LEU A 88 16.29 33.90 12.03
CA LEU A 88 16.16 32.87 11.01
C LEU A 88 15.58 33.40 9.68
N TRP A 89 15.01 34.61 9.68
CA TRP A 89 14.20 35.12 8.56
C TRP A 89 14.70 36.49 8.14
N GLU A 90 15.87 36.51 7.50
CA GLU A 90 16.47 37.73 7.01
C GLU A 90 15.60 38.39 5.93
N LYS A 91 15.50 39.73 5.98
CA LYS A 91 14.79 40.50 4.96
C LYS A 91 15.42 40.25 3.58
N PRO A 92 14.63 39.93 2.53
CA PRO A 92 15.13 39.88 1.16
C PRO A 92 15.71 41.25 0.76
N HIS A 93 16.51 41.29 -0.30
CA HIS A 93 16.84 42.59 -0.90
C HIS A 93 15.53 43.24 -1.38
N TYR A 94 15.38 44.54 -1.29
CA TYR A 94 14.22 45.25 -1.84
C TYR A 94 14.62 46.68 -2.16
N GLN A 95 13.94 47.27 -3.14
CA GLN A 95 14.03 48.72 -3.38
C GLN A 95 12.81 49.39 -2.78
N SER A 96 13.00 50.54 -2.14
CA SER A 96 11.90 51.38 -1.67
C SER A 96 12.09 52.82 -2.14
N LYS A 97 10.98 53.52 -2.35
CA LYS A 97 10.93 54.95 -2.60
C LYS A 97 9.97 55.59 -1.61
N ARG A 98 10.28 56.84 -1.24
CA ARG A 98 9.41 57.62 -0.39
C ARG A 98 8.30 58.24 -1.24
N ILE A 99 7.04 57.87 -0.97
CA ILE A 99 5.84 58.38 -1.64
C ILE A 99 4.90 58.89 -0.56
N ASP A 100 4.45 60.14 -0.68
CA ASP A 100 3.56 60.80 0.30
C ASP A 100 4.01 60.70 1.77
N GLY A 101 5.34 60.66 1.98
CA GLY A 101 5.96 60.60 3.30
C GLY A 101 6.20 59.19 3.83
N GLU A 102 5.68 58.15 3.18
CA GLU A 102 5.84 56.74 3.56
C GLU A 102 6.87 56.03 2.67
N ASP A 103 7.61 55.07 3.25
CA ASP A 103 8.52 54.22 2.50
C ASP A 103 7.72 53.11 1.81
N VAL A 104 7.63 53.18 0.49
CA VAL A 104 6.90 52.23 -0.34
C VAL A 104 7.90 51.32 -1.05
N VAL A 105 7.74 50.01 -0.90
CA VAL A 105 8.49 49.00 -1.65
C VAL A 105 8.14 49.13 -3.13
N THR A 106 9.16 49.35 -3.97
CA THR A 106 9.03 49.55 -5.42
C THR A 106 9.60 48.39 -6.24
N GLN A 107 10.33 47.47 -5.60
CA GLN A 107 10.80 46.25 -6.24
C GLN A 107 10.78 45.10 -5.23
N ASP A 108 9.99 44.09 -5.55
CA ASP A 108 9.84 42.88 -4.76
C ASP A 108 10.95 41.88 -5.09
N THR A 109 11.40 41.12 -4.10
CA THR A 109 12.41 40.06 -4.28
C THR A 109 12.08 38.88 -3.39
N TYR A 110 12.24 37.67 -3.93
CA TYR A 110 12.04 36.45 -3.16
C TYR A 110 13.37 35.94 -2.63
N ARG A 111 13.56 35.92 -1.31
CA ARG A 111 14.68 35.18 -0.73
C ARG A 111 14.26 33.72 -0.55
N ILE A 112 14.84 32.85 -1.37
CA ILE A 112 14.64 31.40 -1.31
C ILE A 112 15.68 30.79 -0.40
N TYR A 113 15.23 29.91 0.49
CA TYR A 113 16.07 29.12 1.39
C TYR A 113 16.02 27.66 0.98
N PHE A 114 17.19 27.08 0.78
CA PHE A 114 17.32 25.75 0.19
C PHE A 114 18.51 24.99 0.76
N SER A 115 18.54 23.68 0.55
CA SER A 115 19.71 22.84 0.79
C SER A 115 20.10 22.10 -0.48
N ILE A 116 21.37 21.73 -0.58
CA ILE A 116 21.86 20.81 -1.60
C ILE A 116 22.47 19.61 -0.87
N PRO A 117 21.92 18.39 -1.03
CA PRO A 117 22.48 17.19 -0.41
C PRO A 117 23.97 17.02 -0.75
N GLY A 118 24.79 16.74 0.25
CA GLY A 118 26.24 16.52 0.08
C GLY A 118 27.09 17.78 -0.07
N VAL A 119 26.52 18.98 0.06
CA VAL A 119 27.26 20.25 0.02
C VAL A 119 27.36 20.84 1.43
N ASP A 120 28.49 20.61 2.10
CA ASP A 120 28.69 20.98 3.51
C ASP A 120 29.46 22.30 3.76
N ARG A 121 29.98 22.97 2.70
CA ARG A 121 30.32 24.42 2.61
C ARG A 121 31.30 24.71 1.47
N ALA A 122 31.08 25.86 0.82
CA ALA A 122 32.02 26.66 0.02
C ALA A 122 32.76 26.04 -1.19
N ASP A 123 32.35 24.88 -1.68
CA ASP A 123 32.94 24.29 -2.88
C ASP A 123 32.04 24.54 -4.10
N LYS A 124 32.50 25.43 -4.99
CA LYS A 124 31.79 25.79 -6.23
C LYS A 124 31.60 24.60 -7.16
N GLU A 125 32.55 23.66 -7.19
CA GLU A 125 32.44 22.45 -8.02
C GLU A 125 31.36 21.53 -7.47
N LYS A 126 31.29 21.34 -6.15
CA LYS A 126 30.22 20.53 -5.52
C LYS A 126 28.85 21.17 -5.65
N ILE A 127 28.74 22.50 -5.54
CA ILE A 127 27.49 23.22 -5.78
C ILE A 127 27.04 22.97 -7.23
N ASN A 128 27.92 23.16 -8.20
CA ASN A 128 27.59 22.95 -9.62
C ASN A 128 27.24 21.49 -9.92
N ALA A 129 27.94 20.53 -9.33
CA ALA A 129 27.67 19.11 -9.52
C ALA A 129 26.33 18.64 -8.93
N ASN A 130 25.86 19.28 -7.84
CA ASN A 130 24.70 18.81 -7.08
C ASN A 130 23.49 19.76 -7.12
N LYS A 131 23.57 20.92 -7.79
CA LYS A 131 22.46 21.91 -7.83
C LYS A 131 21.13 21.34 -8.32
N GLU A 132 21.14 20.29 -9.13
CA GLU A 132 19.94 19.60 -9.59
C GLU A 132 19.18 18.87 -8.47
N GLN A 133 19.86 18.57 -7.37
CA GLN A 133 19.30 17.92 -6.18
C GLN A 133 18.83 18.95 -5.12
N ALA A 134 18.85 20.25 -5.45
CA ALA A 134 18.45 21.29 -4.51
C ALA A 134 17.03 21.07 -3.99
N GLN A 135 16.82 21.39 -2.72
CA GLN A 135 15.53 21.30 -2.06
C GLN A 135 15.17 22.64 -1.42
N ILE A 136 14.06 23.22 -1.85
CA ILE A 136 13.54 24.45 -1.25
C ILE A 136 12.80 24.11 0.04
N HIS A 137 13.12 24.85 1.10
CA HIS A 137 12.48 24.74 2.42
C HIS A 137 11.36 25.76 2.60
N HIS A 138 11.63 27.01 2.25
CA HIS A 138 10.73 28.15 2.40
C HIS A 138 11.24 29.33 1.58
N PHE A 139 10.44 30.38 1.46
CA PHE A 139 10.91 31.66 0.94
C PHE A 139 10.31 32.84 1.72
N THR A 140 10.97 34.00 1.61
CA THR A 140 10.51 35.25 2.23
C THR A 140 10.43 36.36 1.21
N THR A 141 9.45 37.26 1.37
CA THR A 141 9.27 38.46 0.54
C THR A 141 9.04 39.68 1.44
N MET A 142 9.42 40.87 0.98
CA MET A 142 9.14 42.13 1.67
C MET A 142 7.96 42.81 0.99
N THR A 143 6.94 43.18 1.76
CA THR A 143 5.79 43.95 1.27
C THR A 143 5.70 45.28 2.02
N ASN A 144 4.85 46.21 1.57
CA ASN A 144 4.54 47.43 2.32
C ASN A 144 3.98 47.15 3.72
N ASP A 145 3.41 45.96 3.95
CA ASP A 145 2.83 45.54 5.22
C ASP A 145 3.84 44.80 6.13
N GLY A 146 5.06 44.55 5.63
CA GLY A 146 6.14 43.89 6.35
C GLY A 146 6.69 42.64 5.67
N LEU A 147 7.53 41.91 6.42
CA LEU A 147 8.16 40.66 5.99
C LEU A 147 7.13 39.53 6.01
N MET A 148 6.95 38.86 4.87
CA MET A 148 6.15 37.64 4.77
C MET A 148 7.05 36.41 4.61
N VAL A 149 6.69 35.33 5.29
CA VAL A 149 7.37 34.02 5.23
C VAL A 149 6.38 32.98 4.72
N PHE A 150 6.84 32.18 3.77
CA PHE A 150 6.02 31.16 3.14
C PHE A 150 6.70 29.81 3.15
N SER A 151 5.95 28.78 3.53
CA SER A 151 6.41 27.39 3.60
C SER A 151 5.73 26.52 2.55
N PHE A 152 6.21 25.29 2.37
CA PHE A 152 5.65 24.36 1.40
C PHE A 152 4.91 23.20 2.08
N GLU A 153 3.86 22.71 1.43
CA GLU A 153 3.16 21.47 1.76
C GLU A 153 3.32 20.42 0.67
N ASP A 154 3.26 19.15 1.07
CA ASP A 154 3.37 18.02 0.14
C ASP A 154 2.02 17.69 -0.52
N LYS A 155 1.38 18.70 -1.11
CA LYS A 155 0.09 18.60 -1.80
C LYS A 155 0.05 19.52 -3.02
N VAL A 156 -0.72 19.15 -4.04
CA VAL A 156 -1.00 20.06 -5.16
C VAL A 156 -2.02 21.09 -4.71
N GLU A 157 -1.72 22.36 -4.96
CA GLU A 157 -2.54 23.50 -4.57
C GLU A 157 -3.93 23.45 -5.20
N GLU A 158 -4.94 23.88 -4.44
CA GLU A 158 -6.19 24.33 -5.03
C GLU A 158 -5.97 25.64 -5.76
N ILE A 159 -6.55 25.78 -6.95
CA ILE A 159 -6.45 26.99 -7.76
C ILE A 159 -7.84 27.52 -8.08
N GLU A 160 -8.09 28.81 -7.80
CA GLU A 160 -9.36 29.40 -8.21
C GLU A 160 -9.46 29.42 -9.74
N PRO A 161 -10.66 29.18 -10.29
CA PRO A 161 -10.92 29.16 -11.73
C PRO A 161 -10.36 30.35 -12.51
N LYS A 162 -10.52 31.58 -11.99
CA LYS A 162 -10.01 32.79 -12.66
C LYS A 162 -8.49 32.76 -12.80
N LEU A 163 -7.78 32.42 -11.73
CA LEU A 163 -6.32 32.30 -11.78
C LEU A 163 -5.93 31.16 -12.73
N PHE A 164 -6.60 30.00 -12.65
CA PHE A 164 -6.35 28.90 -13.58
C PHE A 164 -6.44 29.34 -15.05
N VAL A 165 -7.52 30.03 -15.44
CA VAL A 165 -7.70 30.53 -16.82
C VAL A 165 -6.56 31.45 -17.24
N GLU A 166 -6.18 32.40 -16.38
CA GLU A 166 -5.07 33.32 -16.66
C GLU A 166 -3.74 32.58 -16.84
N LEU A 167 -3.48 31.53 -16.06
CA LEU A 167 -2.25 30.75 -16.16
C LEU A 167 -2.28 29.80 -17.37
N ALA A 168 -3.39 29.09 -17.57
CA ALA A 168 -3.56 28.07 -18.59
C ALA A 168 -3.44 28.61 -20.02
N LYS A 169 -3.88 29.86 -20.25
CA LYS A 169 -3.72 30.56 -21.54
C LYS A 169 -2.25 30.76 -21.97
N ASN A 170 -1.30 30.64 -21.06
CA ASN A 170 0.13 30.79 -21.32
C ASN A 170 0.86 29.45 -21.43
N ILE A 171 0.13 28.33 -21.49
CA ILE A 171 0.70 26.98 -21.54
C ILE A 171 0.22 26.30 -22.82
N GLU A 172 1.18 25.90 -23.65
CA GLU A 172 0.90 25.13 -24.87
C GLU A 172 0.68 23.65 -24.52
N VAL A 173 -0.44 23.10 -24.99
CA VAL A 173 -0.83 21.70 -24.79
C VAL A 173 -1.39 21.18 -26.11
N GLU A 174 -0.86 20.06 -26.58
CA GLU A 174 -1.34 19.36 -27.77
C GLU A 174 -2.67 18.61 -27.50
N SER A 175 -3.73 19.35 -27.21
CA SER A 175 -5.08 18.81 -26.97
C SER A 175 -6.14 19.89 -27.18
N ASP A 176 -7.11 19.62 -28.05
CA ASP A 176 -8.27 20.51 -28.24
C ASP A 176 -9.13 20.61 -26.97
N ALA A 177 -9.09 19.58 -26.11
CA ALA A 177 -9.79 19.58 -24.83
C ALA A 177 -9.17 20.57 -23.83
N TRP A 178 -7.91 20.97 -24.00
CA TRP A 178 -7.27 22.02 -23.18
C TRP A 178 -7.96 23.37 -23.40
N ALA A 179 -8.12 23.78 -24.66
CA ALA A 179 -8.82 25.01 -25.01
C ALA A 179 -10.28 24.97 -24.54
N GLN A 180 -10.97 23.83 -24.70
CA GLN A 180 -12.33 23.65 -24.21
C GLN A 180 -12.43 23.78 -22.68
N LEU A 181 -11.45 23.27 -21.94
CA LEU A 181 -11.41 23.39 -20.47
C LEU A 181 -11.23 24.83 -20.03
N ILE A 182 -10.34 25.57 -20.68
CA ILE A 182 -10.11 27.01 -20.41
C ILE A 182 -11.41 27.78 -20.66
N ASP A 183 -12.00 27.62 -21.85
CA ASP A 183 -13.24 28.30 -22.23
C ASP A 183 -14.42 27.96 -21.32
N PHE A 184 -14.56 26.69 -20.94
CA PHE A 184 -15.61 26.25 -20.03
C PHE A 184 -15.42 26.89 -18.65
N THR A 185 -14.18 26.84 -18.14
CA THR A 185 -13.86 27.40 -16.82
C THR A 185 -14.09 28.91 -16.79
N GLU A 186 -13.69 29.60 -17.86
CA GLU A 186 -13.91 31.04 -18.05
C GLU A 186 -15.37 31.43 -18.28
N LYS A 187 -16.31 30.51 -18.47
CA LYS A 187 -17.74 30.86 -18.64
C LYS A 187 -18.62 30.46 -17.47
N ASN A 188 -18.18 29.48 -16.67
CA ASN A 188 -19.05 28.78 -15.72
C ASN A 188 -18.63 28.93 -14.26
N PHE A 189 -17.46 29.49 -13.95
CA PHE A 189 -16.98 29.62 -12.58
C PHE A 189 -16.50 31.04 -12.27
N HIS A 190 -17.45 31.96 -12.12
CA HIS A 190 -17.17 33.39 -11.86
C HIS A 190 -17.55 33.84 -10.46
N THR A 191 -18.50 33.14 -9.84
CA THR A 191 -19.08 33.53 -8.57
C THR A 191 -18.72 32.53 -7.47
N PRO A 192 -18.68 32.95 -6.19
CA PRO A 192 -18.56 32.03 -5.08
C PRO A 192 -19.66 30.95 -5.06
N GLU A 193 -20.87 31.28 -5.50
CA GLU A 193 -22.00 30.35 -5.60
C GLU A 193 -21.75 29.20 -6.59
N ASP A 194 -21.10 29.47 -7.73
CA ASP A 194 -20.72 28.44 -8.71
C ASP A 194 -19.78 27.40 -8.09
N LEU A 195 -18.84 27.88 -7.26
CA LEU A 195 -17.85 27.06 -6.54
C LEU A 195 -18.45 26.31 -5.36
N ASN A 196 -19.41 26.90 -4.65
CA ASN A 196 -20.12 26.21 -3.56
C ASN A 196 -20.90 24.98 -4.09
N SER A 197 -21.40 25.06 -5.32
CA SER A 197 -22.06 23.94 -6.00
C SER A 197 -21.07 22.92 -6.58
N ASN A 198 -19.78 23.28 -6.70
CA ASN A 198 -18.73 22.45 -7.31
C ASN A 198 -17.41 22.53 -6.53
N PRO A 199 -17.39 22.13 -5.24
CA PRO A 199 -16.26 22.40 -4.35
C PRO A 199 -14.97 21.65 -4.76
N GLN A 200 -15.05 20.63 -5.61
CA GLN A 200 -13.89 19.87 -6.08
C GLN A 200 -13.16 20.56 -7.24
N VAL A 201 -13.80 21.50 -7.94
CA VAL A 201 -13.26 22.12 -9.16
C VAL A 201 -11.89 22.77 -8.93
N PRO A 202 -11.67 23.60 -7.89
CA PRO A 202 -10.36 24.21 -7.65
C PRO A 202 -9.23 23.18 -7.50
N GLN A 203 -9.48 22.07 -6.80
CA GLN A 203 -8.49 21.01 -6.63
C GLN A 203 -8.25 20.23 -7.92
N ILE A 204 -9.31 19.98 -8.71
CA ILE A 204 -9.21 19.30 -10.01
C ILE A 204 -8.38 20.16 -10.98
N LEU A 205 -8.69 21.46 -11.09
CA LEU A 205 -7.94 22.39 -11.94
C LEU A 205 -6.45 22.46 -11.54
N GLY A 206 -6.16 22.44 -10.24
CA GLY A 206 -4.78 22.43 -9.74
C GLY A 206 -4.03 21.16 -10.16
N LEU A 207 -4.65 20.00 -10.03
CA LEU A 207 -4.07 18.72 -10.45
C LEU A 207 -3.90 18.61 -11.97
N ILE A 208 -4.84 19.16 -12.76
CA ILE A 208 -4.69 19.23 -14.22
C ILE A 208 -3.49 20.13 -14.55
N LEU A 209 -3.42 21.33 -13.97
CA LEU A 209 -2.30 22.24 -14.19
C LEU A 209 -0.96 21.60 -13.84
N TYR A 210 -0.88 20.90 -12.70
CA TYR A 210 0.29 20.12 -12.29
C TYR A 210 0.67 19.04 -13.32
N ALA A 211 -0.29 18.26 -13.79
CA ALA A 211 -0.07 17.22 -14.81
C ALA A 211 0.38 17.77 -16.17
N THR A 212 -0.10 18.97 -16.50
CA THR A 212 0.23 19.65 -17.75
C THR A 212 1.63 20.24 -17.71
N ILE A 213 1.98 20.97 -16.65
CA ILE A 213 3.30 21.61 -16.51
C ILE A 213 4.40 20.56 -16.27
N PHE A 214 4.08 19.46 -15.58
CA PHE A 214 5.05 18.41 -15.22
C PHE A 214 4.62 17.03 -15.74
N PRO A 215 4.93 16.71 -17.01
CA PRO A 215 4.56 15.44 -17.63
C PRO A 215 5.02 14.21 -16.83
N GLU A 216 6.18 14.28 -16.18
CA GLU A 216 6.74 13.22 -15.33
C GLU A 216 5.87 12.91 -14.10
N HIS A 217 5.04 13.86 -13.66
CA HIS A 217 4.16 13.72 -12.50
C HIS A 217 2.69 13.45 -12.86
N ARG A 218 2.38 13.19 -14.15
CA ARG A 218 1.01 12.87 -14.61
C ARG A 218 0.38 11.69 -13.87
N ASN A 219 1.17 10.68 -13.50
CA ASN A 219 0.69 9.53 -12.74
C ASN A 219 0.26 9.89 -11.31
N GLU A 220 0.99 10.79 -10.66
CA GLU A 220 0.66 11.30 -9.34
C GLU A 220 -0.66 12.09 -9.40
N ALA A 221 -0.75 12.99 -10.39
CA ALA A 221 -1.95 13.79 -10.62
C ALA A 221 -3.18 12.92 -10.91
N PHE A 222 -3.04 11.90 -11.76
CA PHE A 222 -4.11 10.95 -12.10
C PHE A 222 -4.77 10.33 -10.86
N ASN A 223 -3.95 9.87 -9.91
CA ASN A 223 -4.43 9.24 -8.68
C ASN A 223 -5.23 10.21 -7.80
N GLY A 224 -4.88 11.50 -7.82
CA GLY A 224 -5.65 12.54 -7.15
C GLY A 224 -6.93 12.93 -7.91
N LEU A 225 -6.89 12.91 -9.24
CA LEU A 225 -7.99 13.35 -10.11
C LEU A 225 -9.18 12.39 -10.10
N CYS A 226 -8.95 11.08 -10.24
CA CYS A 226 -10.05 10.11 -10.37
C CYS A 226 -11.06 10.18 -9.19
N PRO A 227 -10.63 10.16 -7.91
CA PRO A 227 -11.56 10.30 -6.79
C PRO A 227 -12.34 11.62 -6.76
N LEU A 228 -11.74 12.71 -7.25
CA LEU A 228 -12.38 14.03 -7.28
C LEU A 228 -13.40 14.13 -8.40
N LEU A 229 -13.08 13.58 -9.58
CA LEU A 229 -14.02 13.50 -10.71
C LEU A 229 -15.26 12.68 -10.34
N LEU A 230 -15.09 11.56 -9.63
CA LEU A 230 -16.22 10.76 -9.12
C LEU A 230 -17.14 11.52 -8.15
N LYS A 231 -16.65 12.60 -7.51
CA LYS A 231 -17.42 13.44 -6.59
C LYS A 231 -17.96 14.71 -7.26
N SER A 232 -17.49 15.05 -8.46
CA SER A 232 -17.93 16.24 -9.16
C SER A 232 -19.29 16.00 -9.83
N GLU A 233 -20.24 16.89 -9.58
CA GLU A 233 -21.60 16.78 -10.09
C GLU A 233 -21.80 17.48 -11.45
N ASN A 234 -20.74 18.07 -12.03
CA ASN A 234 -20.83 18.79 -13.30
C ASN A 234 -20.46 17.88 -14.50
N PRO A 235 -21.44 17.37 -15.26
CA PRO A 235 -21.18 16.39 -16.32
C PRO A 235 -20.38 16.98 -17.49
N ASN A 236 -20.58 18.25 -17.82
CA ASN A 236 -19.85 18.91 -18.91
C ASN A 236 -18.38 19.11 -18.55
N PHE A 237 -18.12 19.59 -17.32
CA PHE A 237 -16.76 19.71 -16.80
C PHE A 237 -16.04 18.36 -16.74
N ASN A 238 -16.71 17.32 -16.24
CA ASN A 238 -16.15 15.97 -16.17
C ASN A 238 -15.86 15.40 -17.57
N SER A 239 -16.74 15.63 -18.54
CA SER A 239 -16.56 15.18 -19.92
C SER A 239 -15.35 15.85 -20.59
N ILE A 240 -15.23 17.19 -20.48
CA ILE A 240 -14.09 17.94 -21.02
C ILE A 240 -12.79 17.50 -20.34
N THR A 241 -12.80 17.42 -19.01
CA THR A 241 -11.64 16.98 -18.24
C THR A 241 -11.21 15.57 -18.65
N THR A 242 -12.14 14.64 -18.76
CA THR A 242 -11.84 13.26 -19.15
C THR A 242 -11.23 13.17 -20.55
N LYS A 243 -11.72 13.96 -21.51
CA LYS A 243 -11.09 14.05 -22.85
C LYS A 243 -9.65 14.55 -22.75
N LEU A 244 -9.42 15.64 -22.03
CA LEU A 244 -8.07 16.17 -21.81
C LEU A 244 -7.16 15.12 -21.16
N LEU A 245 -7.63 14.41 -20.14
CA LEU A 245 -6.85 13.39 -19.48
C LEU A 245 -6.51 12.21 -20.41
N LYS A 246 -7.39 11.85 -21.35
CA LYS A 246 -7.06 10.86 -22.39
C LYS A 246 -5.95 11.33 -23.32
N ASP A 247 -5.92 12.62 -23.65
CA ASP A 247 -4.92 13.21 -24.54
C ASP A 247 -3.55 13.31 -23.85
N ILE A 248 -3.52 13.69 -22.57
CA ILE A 248 -2.25 13.96 -21.87
C ILE A 248 -1.73 12.78 -21.06
N ILE A 249 -2.55 11.82 -20.64
CA ILE A 249 -2.10 10.71 -19.78
C ILE A 249 -1.87 9.44 -20.63
N PRO A 250 -0.63 8.94 -20.72
CA PRO A 250 -0.35 7.67 -21.40
C PRO A 250 -1.13 6.53 -20.77
N ASP A 251 -1.65 5.61 -21.58
CA ASP A 251 -2.42 4.45 -21.13
C ASP A 251 -3.61 4.77 -20.21
N TYR A 252 -4.24 5.95 -20.40
CA TYR A 252 -5.33 6.45 -19.55
C TYR A 252 -6.38 5.38 -19.21
N GLU A 253 -6.89 4.68 -20.22
CA GLU A 253 -7.96 3.70 -20.02
C GLU A 253 -7.50 2.50 -19.18
N ALA A 254 -6.25 2.04 -19.34
CA ALA A 254 -5.68 0.98 -18.50
C ALA A 254 -5.54 1.44 -17.04
N LYS A 255 -5.10 2.68 -16.83
CA LYS A 255 -5.02 3.28 -15.50
C LYS A 255 -6.40 3.44 -14.86
N VAL A 256 -7.43 3.83 -15.62
CA VAL A 256 -8.80 3.91 -15.11
C VAL A 256 -9.33 2.53 -14.71
N MET A 257 -9.11 1.50 -15.54
CA MET A 257 -9.49 0.13 -15.16
C MET A 257 -8.79 -0.31 -13.86
N ALA A 258 -7.47 -0.08 -13.74
CA ALA A 258 -6.73 -0.36 -12.51
C ALA A 258 -7.26 0.43 -11.29
N PHE A 259 -7.63 1.69 -11.49
CA PHE A 259 -8.26 2.51 -10.46
C PHE A 259 -9.60 1.92 -10.02
N LEU A 260 -10.48 1.51 -10.95
CA LEU A 260 -11.76 0.90 -10.62
C LEU A 260 -11.58 -0.39 -9.81
N HIS A 261 -10.59 -1.22 -10.16
CA HIS A 261 -10.26 -2.41 -9.36
C HIS A 261 -9.79 -2.09 -7.94
N LYS A 262 -9.01 -1.02 -7.77
CA LYS A 262 -8.48 -0.63 -6.46
C LYS A 262 -9.54 0.07 -5.59
N ASN A 263 -10.41 0.85 -6.22
CA ASN A 263 -11.42 1.67 -5.54
C ASN A 263 -12.63 0.84 -5.08
N ASN A 264 -12.87 -0.32 -5.69
CA ASN A 264 -14.01 -1.17 -5.37
C ASN A 264 -13.56 -2.42 -4.61
N ASN A 265 -14.18 -2.66 -3.45
CA ASN A 265 -13.91 -3.87 -2.66
C ASN A 265 -14.60 -5.09 -3.31
N PRO A 266 -13.88 -6.18 -3.63
CA PRO A 266 -14.46 -7.34 -4.32
C PRO A 266 -15.63 -8.01 -3.57
N MET A 267 -15.69 -7.91 -2.25
CA MET A 267 -16.77 -8.47 -1.43
C MET A 267 -17.99 -7.55 -1.27
N ARG A 268 -17.85 -6.25 -1.55
CA ARG A 268 -18.89 -5.24 -1.25
C ARG A 268 -19.30 -4.36 -2.42
N TYR A 269 -18.67 -4.50 -3.58
CA TYR A 269 -18.97 -3.66 -4.73
C TYR A 269 -20.38 -3.90 -5.28
N ASN A 270 -20.91 -2.88 -5.96
CA ASN A 270 -22.10 -2.97 -6.79
C ASN A 270 -21.71 -2.79 -8.27
N GLU A 271 -22.19 -3.66 -9.16
CA GLU A 271 -21.92 -3.55 -10.60
C GLU A 271 -22.43 -2.23 -11.20
N ASN A 272 -23.51 -1.68 -10.64
CA ASN A 272 -24.02 -0.37 -11.05
C ASN A 272 -23.03 0.76 -10.70
N ASP A 273 -22.32 0.64 -9.59
CA ASP A 273 -21.32 1.64 -9.19
C ASP A 273 -20.11 1.61 -10.13
N ILE A 274 -19.64 0.41 -10.49
CA ILE A 274 -18.58 0.24 -11.51
C ILE A 274 -19.02 0.87 -12.84
N SER A 275 -20.29 0.66 -13.23
CA SER A 275 -20.83 1.22 -14.47
C SER A 275 -20.83 2.74 -14.46
N LYS A 276 -21.32 3.34 -13.37
CA LYS A 276 -21.38 4.81 -13.21
C LYS A 276 -19.98 5.41 -13.17
N GLN A 277 -19.08 4.83 -12.38
CA GLN A 277 -17.70 5.29 -12.25
C GLN A 277 -16.95 5.19 -13.58
N GLY A 278 -17.07 4.05 -14.28
CA GLY A 278 -16.43 3.85 -15.58
C GLY A 278 -16.94 4.81 -16.65
N ALA A 279 -18.26 5.05 -16.71
CA ALA A 279 -18.83 6.03 -17.65
C ALA A 279 -18.37 7.46 -17.35
N LEU A 280 -18.32 7.85 -16.08
CA LEU A 280 -17.87 9.18 -15.66
C LEU A 280 -16.40 9.42 -16.00
N LEU A 281 -15.57 8.38 -15.89
CA LEU A 281 -14.15 8.38 -16.28
C LEU A 281 -13.95 8.04 -17.76
N GLY A 282 -15.01 8.07 -18.57
CA GLY A 282 -14.96 7.95 -20.03
C GLY A 282 -14.51 6.60 -20.59
N LEU A 283 -14.62 5.50 -19.83
CA LEU A 283 -14.43 4.16 -20.39
C LEU A 283 -15.56 3.79 -21.36
N SER A 284 -15.23 3.03 -22.39
CA SER A 284 -16.23 2.41 -23.25
C SER A 284 -17.05 1.37 -22.49
N ARG A 285 -18.24 1.05 -23.00
CA ARG A 285 -19.12 0.04 -22.39
C ARG A 285 -18.42 -1.33 -22.33
N GLU A 286 -17.67 -1.69 -23.37
CA GLU A 286 -16.94 -2.96 -23.45
C GLU A 286 -15.89 -3.04 -22.33
N LYS A 287 -15.11 -1.98 -22.11
CA LYS A 287 -14.10 -1.95 -21.03
C LYS A 287 -14.71 -2.00 -19.64
N VAL A 288 -15.86 -1.35 -19.45
CA VAL A 288 -16.62 -1.45 -18.19
C VAL A 288 -17.08 -2.90 -17.93
N GLU A 289 -17.55 -3.61 -18.95
CA GLU A 289 -17.93 -5.02 -18.80
C GLU A 289 -16.73 -5.93 -18.50
N VAL A 290 -15.55 -5.66 -19.07
CA VAL A 290 -14.30 -6.36 -18.71
C VAL A 290 -14.02 -6.19 -17.21
N VAL A 291 -14.03 -4.96 -16.70
CA VAL A 291 -13.80 -4.68 -15.27
C VAL A 291 -14.81 -5.40 -14.38
N LYS A 292 -16.10 -5.42 -14.77
CA LYS A 292 -17.14 -6.15 -14.01
C LYS A 292 -16.87 -7.65 -13.95
N ASN A 293 -16.51 -8.26 -15.07
CA ASN A 293 -16.23 -9.70 -15.15
C ASN A 293 -15.01 -10.07 -14.30
N GLU A 294 -13.94 -9.28 -14.39
CA GLU A 294 -12.77 -9.46 -13.53
C GLU A 294 -13.09 -9.29 -12.03
N MET A 295 -13.96 -8.34 -11.68
CA MET A 295 -14.41 -8.15 -10.29
C MET A 295 -15.27 -9.32 -9.78
N LYS A 296 -16.10 -9.93 -10.64
CA LYS A 296 -16.87 -11.15 -10.33
C LYS A 296 -15.93 -12.33 -10.05
N GLU A 297 -14.92 -12.51 -10.90
CA GLU A 297 -13.92 -13.56 -10.72
C GLU A 297 -13.14 -13.38 -9.41
N ARG A 298 -12.69 -12.15 -9.11
CA ARG A 298 -12.01 -11.83 -7.84
C ARG A 298 -12.90 -12.12 -6.62
N LYS A 299 -14.19 -11.77 -6.68
CA LYS A 299 -15.15 -12.08 -5.62
C LYS A 299 -15.27 -13.58 -5.41
N SER A 300 -15.47 -14.35 -6.49
CA SER A 300 -15.56 -15.80 -6.44
C SER A 300 -14.30 -16.44 -5.83
N LEU A 301 -13.12 -15.96 -6.23
CA LEU A 301 -11.84 -16.43 -5.69
C LEU A 301 -11.67 -16.09 -4.20
N GLU A 302 -12.09 -14.90 -3.77
CA GLU A 302 -12.01 -14.48 -2.37
C GLU A 302 -13.03 -15.23 -1.50
N GLU A 303 -14.22 -15.54 -2.02
CA GLU A 303 -15.19 -16.44 -1.38
C GLU A 303 -14.63 -17.85 -1.23
N GLN A 304 -13.99 -18.39 -2.27
CA GLN A 304 -13.34 -19.69 -2.23
C GLN A 304 -12.20 -19.73 -1.19
N ASN A 305 -11.37 -18.68 -1.13
CA ASN A 305 -10.28 -18.57 -0.15
C ASN A 305 -10.81 -18.45 1.28
N ASN A 306 -11.87 -17.69 1.51
CA ASN A 306 -12.52 -17.58 2.82
C ASN A 306 -13.09 -18.93 3.24
N ASN A 307 -13.80 -19.63 2.35
CA ASN A 307 -14.34 -20.96 2.63
C ASN A 307 -13.22 -21.97 2.93
N ARG A 308 -12.10 -21.93 2.18
CA ARG A 308 -10.90 -22.74 2.44
C ARG A 308 -10.29 -22.47 3.81
N SER A 309 -10.11 -21.21 4.17
CA SER A 309 -9.56 -20.82 5.47
C SER A 309 -10.45 -21.30 6.62
N GLN A 310 -11.77 -21.12 6.50
CA GLN A 310 -12.72 -21.56 7.53
C GLN A 310 -12.80 -23.09 7.62
N ALA A 311 -12.65 -23.80 6.49
CA ALA A 311 -12.67 -25.26 6.47
C ALA A 311 -11.41 -25.87 7.15
N ILE A 312 -10.24 -25.24 6.97
CA ILE A 312 -9.01 -25.62 7.69
C ILE A 312 -9.15 -25.38 9.19
N GLU A 313 -9.67 -24.22 9.59
CA GLU A 313 -9.92 -23.91 11.00
C GLU A 313 -10.96 -24.85 11.60
N LEU A 314 -12.01 -25.21 10.85
CA LEU A 314 -13.04 -26.16 11.26
C LEU A 314 -12.41 -27.53 11.58
N ARG A 315 -11.57 -28.06 10.69
CA ARG A 315 -10.84 -29.31 10.94
C ARG A 315 -10.02 -29.23 12.23
N LYS A 316 -9.25 -28.15 12.40
CA LYS A 316 -8.39 -27.96 13.57
C LYS A 316 -9.20 -27.90 14.87
N THR A 317 -10.32 -27.18 14.86
CA THR A 317 -11.23 -27.07 16.00
C THR A 317 -11.84 -28.43 16.36
N LEU A 318 -12.28 -29.21 15.37
CA LEU A 318 -12.85 -30.53 15.59
C LEU A 318 -11.81 -31.53 16.13
N ILE A 319 -10.61 -31.58 15.54
CA ILE A 319 -9.53 -32.44 16.05
C ILE A 319 -9.12 -32.03 17.46
N GLY A 320 -8.99 -30.72 17.72
CA GLY A 320 -8.70 -30.21 19.06
C GLY A 320 -9.76 -30.62 20.08
N ALA A 321 -11.03 -30.62 19.71
CA ALA A 321 -12.12 -31.09 20.56
C ALA A 321 -12.04 -32.61 20.84
N VAL A 322 -11.65 -33.42 19.85
CA VAL A 322 -11.39 -34.85 20.05
C VAL A 322 -10.21 -35.06 21.01
N ASP A 323 -9.12 -34.29 20.86
CA ASP A 323 -7.94 -34.38 21.72
C ASP A 323 -8.25 -33.97 23.16
N GLU A 324 -9.04 -32.93 23.35
CA GLU A 324 -9.47 -32.50 24.68
C GLU A 324 -10.36 -33.56 25.34
N TYR A 325 -11.28 -34.18 24.60
CA TYR A 325 -12.06 -35.31 25.07
C TYR A 325 -11.16 -36.49 25.50
N LEU A 326 -10.14 -36.83 24.72
CA LEU A 326 -9.19 -37.89 25.04
C LEU A 326 -8.37 -37.58 26.31
N ARG A 327 -7.90 -36.33 26.48
CA ARG A 327 -7.20 -35.87 27.69
C ARG A 327 -8.08 -35.90 28.92
N TRP A 328 -9.33 -35.42 28.82
CA TRP A 328 -10.28 -35.43 29.93
C TRP A 328 -10.49 -36.85 30.46
N ARG A 329 -10.61 -37.83 29.56
CA ARG A 329 -10.75 -39.24 29.94
C ARG A 329 -9.55 -39.79 30.71
N ASN A 330 -8.35 -39.26 30.43
CA ASN A 330 -7.12 -39.61 31.15
C ASN A 330 -6.90 -38.79 32.43
N ASN A 331 -7.85 -37.93 32.83
CA ASN A 331 -7.69 -36.92 33.90
C ASN A 331 -6.55 -35.91 33.66
N GLU A 332 -6.23 -35.64 32.39
CA GLU A 332 -5.18 -34.71 31.96
C GLU A 332 -5.75 -33.39 31.39
N SER A 333 -7.09 -33.22 31.39
CA SER A 333 -7.74 -31.99 30.92
C SER A 333 -7.59 -30.84 31.92
N LYS A 334 -7.49 -29.63 31.37
CA LYS A 334 -7.41 -28.37 32.14
C LYS A 334 -8.76 -27.66 32.28
N GLU A 335 -9.82 -28.12 31.61
CA GLU A 335 -11.14 -27.47 31.63
C GLU A 335 -11.93 -27.90 32.89
N THR A 336 -12.26 -26.91 33.74
CA THR A 336 -12.97 -27.09 35.03
C THR A 336 -14.43 -27.47 34.90
N ASP A 337 -14.99 -27.39 33.69
CA ASP A 337 -16.43 -27.45 33.44
C ASP A 337 -16.94 -28.88 33.23
N TYR A 338 -16.05 -29.88 33.18
CA TYR A 338 -16.41 -31.28 33.01
C TYR A 338 -16.38 -32.06 34.33
N LYS A 339 -17.51 -32.10 35.03
CA LYS A 339 -17.69 -32.95 36.23
C LYS A 339 -17.76 -34.44 35.86
N LYS A 340 -17.25 -35.32 36.75
CA LYS A 340 -17.37 -36.79 36.60
C LYS A 340 -18.85 -37.21 36.64
N SER A 341 -19.29 -38.02 35.68
CA SER A 341 -20.64 -38.60 35.62
C SER A 341 -20.61 -40.10 35.98
N SER A 342 -21.68 -40.61 36.61
CA SER A 342 -21.72 -41.87 37.38
C SER A 342 -22.61 -43.01 36.80
N GLY A 343 -23.07 -42.91 35.55
CA GLY A 343 -23.93 -43.95 34.92
C GLY A 343 -23.17 -45.09 34.23
N ALA A 344 -23.76 -46.29 34.09
CA ALA A 344 -23.11 -47.47 33.47
C ALA A 344 -22.78 -47.30 31.97
N PHE A 345 -23.64 -46.65 31.19
CA PHE A 345 -23.34 -46.33 29.78
C PHE A 345 -22.33 -45.18 29.64
N THR A 346 -22.35 -44.24 30.59
CA THR A 346 -21.29 -43.24 30.74
C THR A 346 -19.96 -43.94 31.03
N TRP A 347 -19.98 -44.94 31.91
CA TRP A 347 -18.80 -45.75 32.21
C TRP A 347 -18.24 -46.43 30.96
N LEU A 348 -19.07 -47.14 30.20
CA LEU A 348 -18.67 -47.80 28.95
C LEU A 348 -18.08 -46.80 27.94
N ARG A 349 -18.74 -45.66 27.71
CA ARG A 349 -18.32 -44.68 26.71
C ARG A 349 -17.15 -43.82 27.13
N HIS A 350 -16.89 -43.64 28.42
CA HIS A 350 -15.88 -42.71 28.91
C HIS A 350 -14.69 -43.38 29.58
N TYR A 351 -14.83 -44.59 30.10
CA TYR A 351 -13.79 -45.25 30.88
C TYR A 351 -13.35 -46.61 30.31
N THR A 352 -13.86 -46.98 29.13
CA THR A 352 -13.39 -48.19 28.38
C THR A 352 -12.79 -47.80 27.03
N ASP A 353 -12.10 -48.76 26.40
CA ASP A 353 -11.52 -48.58 25.06
C ASP A 353 -12.57 -48.31 23.98
N PHE A 354 -13.84 -48.62 24.21
CA PHE A 354 -14.93 -48.30 23.28
C PHE A 354 -14.97 -46.80 22.91
N GLY A 355 -14.94 -45.91 23.92
CA GLY A 355 -14.92 -44.46 23.68
C GLY A 355 -13.60 -43.95 23.11
N LYS A 356 -12.49 -44.62 23.47
CA LYS A 356 -11.14 -44.31 22.97
C LYS A 356 -11.03 -44.59 21.48
N ASN A 357 -11.45 -45.78 21.07
CA ASN A 357 -11.41 -46.21 19.68
C ASN A 357 -12.34 -45.34 18.84
N ARG A 358 -13.56 -45.08 19.30
CA ARG A 358 -14.49 -44.17 18.62
C ARG A 358 -13.92 -42.78 18.39
N ALA A 359 -13.24 -42.20 19.39
CA ALA A 359 -12.61 -40.88 19.27
C ALA A 359 -11.41 -40.91 18.32
N ASN A 360 -10.55 -41.93 18.43
CA ASN A 360 -9.41 -42.12 17.54
C ASN A 360 -9.84 -42.34 16.08
N ASP A 361 -10.89 -43.14 15.85
CA ASP A 361 -11.45 -43.38 14.53
C ASP A 361 -11.99 -42.09 13.92
N LEU A 362 -12.76 -41.30 14.69
CA LEU A 362 -13.22 -39.99 14.23
C LEU A 362 -12.04 -39.06 13.89
N LYS A 363 -11.04 -38.98 14.77
CA LYS A 363 -9.84 -38.16 14.53
C LYS A 363 -9.13 -38.59 13.25
N ASN A 364 -8.96 -39.89 13.05
CA ASN A 364 -8.31 -40.45 11.85
C ASN A 364 -9.11 -40.13 10.58
N GLU A 365 -10.42 -40.27 10.59
CA GLU A 365 -11.26 -39.95 9.44
C GLU A 365 -11.30 -38.44 9.14
N LEU A 366 -11.32 -37.57 10.17
CA LEU A 366 -11.20 -36.12 10.01
C LEU A 366 -9.85 -35.69 9.42
N ASN A 367 -8.76 -36.39 9.80
CA ASN A 367 -7.44 -36.19 9.20
C ASN A 367 -7.40 -36.66 7.74
N LYS A 368 -8.01 -37.80 7.41
CA LYS A 368 -8.02 -38.33 6.04
C LYS A 368 -8.90 -37.54 5.06
N ALA A 369 -9.84 -36.73 5.56
CA ALA A 369 -10.70 -35.95 4.69
C ALA A 369 -9.86 -35.05 3.77
N GLN A 370 -10.18 -34.98 2.49
CA GLN A 370 -9.43 -34.17 1.51
C GLN A 370 -10.15 -32.90 1.11
N ASP A 371 -11.39 -32.72 1.57
CA ASP A 371 -12.21 -31.55 1.28
C ASP A 371 -13.26 -31.35 2.36
N LEU A 372 -13.87 -30.16 2.35
CA LEU A 372 -14.91 -29.78 3.31
C LEU A 372 -16.10 -30.74 3.26
N LYS A 373 -16.48 -31.22 2.08
CA LYS A 373 -17.59 -32.16 1.92
C LYS A 373 -17.32 -33.47 2.65
N THR A 374 -16.17 -34.09 2.41
CA THR A 374 -15.74 -35.34 3.04
C THR A 374 -15.66 -35.18 4.55
N MET A 375 -15.15 -34.04 5.03
CA MET A 375 -15.12 -33.75 6.47
C MET A 375 -16.52 -33.65 7.08
N LEU A 376 -17.47 -32.99 6.39
CA LEU A 376 -18.85 -32.91 6.83
C LEU A 376 -19.55 -34.28 6.77
N ASP A 377 -19.26 -35.12 5.76
CA ASP A 377 -19.78 -36.49 5.66
C ASP A 377 -19.30 -37.35 6.83
N VAL A 378 -18.02 -37.22 7.23
CA VAL A 378 -17.46 -37.89 8.42
C VAL A 378 -18.20 -37.47 9.68
N LEU A 379 -18.43 -36.16 9.87
CA LEU A 379 -19.18 -35.64 11.02
C LEU A 379 -20.64 -36.11 11.00
N GLN A 380 -21.29 -36.09 9.83
CA GLN A 380 -22.67 -36.52 9.68
C GLN A 380 -22.82 -37.99 10.06
N LYS A 381 -21.94 -38.87 9.55
CA LYS A 381 -21.92 -40.30 9.92
C LYS A 381 -21.69 -40.49 11.42
N HIS A 382 -20.78 -39.70 12.00
CA HIS A 382 -20.50 -39.76 13.43
C HIS A 382 -21.74 -39.44 14.28
N PHE A 383 -22.40 -38.32 13.96
CA PHE A 383 -23.58 -37.82 14.65
C PHE A 383 -24.83 -38.68 14.41
N ALA A 384 -25.01 -39.27 13.23
CA ALA A 384 -26.14 -40.14 12.92
C ALA A 384 -26.08 -41.47 13.69
N ASN A 385 -24.89 -42.08 13.79
CA ASN A 385 -24.76 -43.45 14.31
C ASN A 385 -24.69 -43.55 15.84
N ASN A 386 -24.41 -42.46 16.56
CA ASN A 386 -23.92 -42.58 17.95
C ASN A 386 -24.47 -41.55 18.95
N SER A 387 -25.37 -40.67 18.53
CA SER A 387 -25.75 -39.51 19.36
C SER A 387 -26.78 -39.81 20.42
N ARG A 388 -26.38 -39.57 21.67
CA ARG A 388 -27.24 -38.98 22.68
C ARG A 388 -26.47 -37.79 23.25
N LEU A 389 -27.00 -36.59 23.12
CA LEU A 389 -26.43 -35.38 23.70
C LEU A 389 -26.47 -35.48 25.23
N HIS A 390 -25.37 -35.93 25.82
CA HIS A 390 -25.15 -35.88 27.25
C HIS A 390 -23.95 -34.96 27.48
N ASN A 391 -23.96 -34.19 28.57
CA ASN A 391 -22.97 -33.14 28.91
C ASN A 391 -21.47 -33.54 28.85
N HIS A 392 -21.15 -34.82 28.65
CA HIS A 392 -19.80 -35.38 28.66
C HIS A 392 -19.48 -36.25 27.42
N SER A 393 -20.39 -36.38 26.45
CA SER A 393 -20.15 -37.13 25.20
C SER A 393 -19.12 -36.43 24.31
N LEU A 394 -18.42 -37.22 23.49
CA LEU A 394 -17.57 -36.71 22.40
C LEU A 394 -18.33 -35.70 21.52
N ASP A 395 -19.60 -35.98 21.25
CA ASP A 395 -20.53 -35.12 20.53
C ASP A 395 -20.66 -33.73 21.20
N SER A 396 -20.77 -33.66 22.52
CA SER A 396 -20.84 -32.38 23.24
C SER A 396 -19.53 -31.60 23.16
N TYR A 397 -18.37 -32.27 23.18
CA TYR A 397 -17.07 -31.60 22.98
C TYR A 397 -16.96 -30.98 21.58
N LEU A 398 -17.35 -31.73 20.55
CA LEU A 398 -17.36 -31.25 19.16
C LEU A 398 -18.28 -30.03 19.00
N LEU A 399 -19.52 -30.13 19.51
CA LEU A 399 -20.51 -29.06 19.39
C LEU A 399 -20.14 -27.83 20.23
N ARG A 400 -19.57 -28.01 21.43
CA ARG A 400 -19.06 -26.91 22.26
C ARG A 400 -17.91 -26.17 21.61
N ALA A 401 -16.96 -26.90 21.02
CA ALA A 401 -15.82 -26.29 20.33
C ALA A 401 -16.28 -25.45 19.12
N MET A 402 -17.26 -25.95 18.36
CA MET A 402 -17.89 -25.22 17.26
C MET A 402 -18.65 -23.98 17.75
N TYR A 403 -19.31 -24.11 18.89
CA TYR A 403 -20.09 -23.05 19.50
C TYR A 403 -19.22 -21.91 20.07
N LYS A 404 -18.10 -22.24 20.73
CA LYS A 404 -17.20 -21.28 21.40
C LYS A 404 -16.69 -20.20 20.44
N ASP A 405 -16.48 -20.57 19.17
CA ASP A 405 -15.91 -19.72 18.12
C ASP A 405 -16.81 -19.63 16.88
N PHE A 406 -18.15 -19.66 17.03
CA PHE A 406 -19.08 -19.79 15.89
C PHE A 406 -18.86 -18.74 14.77
N ASN A 407 -18.47 -17.51 15.11
CA ASN A 407 -18.18 -16.46 14.13
C ASN A 407 -17.10 -16.83 13.10
N LYS A 408 -16.19 -17.74 13.45
CA LYS A 408 -15.13 -18.23 12.55
C LYS A 408 -15.66 -19.10 11.41
N PHE A 409 -16.90 -19.59 11.51
CA PHE A 409 -17.46 -20.55 10.57
C PHE A 409 -18.71 -20.03 9.84
N ASN A 410 -18.99 -18.73 9.90
CA ASN A 410 -20.21 -18.12 9.32
C ASN A 410 -20.34 -18.28 7.79
N SER A 411 -19.24 -18.59 7.07
CA SER A 411 -19.33 -18.90 5.63
C SER A 411 -19.73 -20.35 5.36
N ILE A 412 -19.55 -21.22 6.36
CA ILE A 412 -19.85 -22.66 6.29
C ILE A 412 -21.18 -22.96 6.97
N PHE A 413 -21.45 -22.42 8.14
CA PHE A 413 -22.67 -22.66 8.89
C PHE A 413 -23.46 -21.37 9.09
N ASN A 414 -24.78 -21.48 9.06
CA ASN A 414 -25.64 -20.40 9.53
C ASN A 414 -25.72 -20.48 11.06
N PHE A 415 -25.53 -19.37 11.77
CA PHE A 415 -25.69 -19.32 13.23
C PHE A 415 -26.75 -18.32 13.69
N LYS A 416 -27.60 -17.81 12.78
CA LYS A 416 -28.61 -16.75 13.06
C LYS A 416 -29.57 -17.09 14.21
N HIS A 417 -29.75 -18.36 14.55
CA HIS A 417 -30.64 -18.80 15.62
C HIS A 417 -29.97 -18.87 17.01
N LEU A 418 -28.64 -18.71 17.10
CA LEU A 418 -27.92 -18.68 18.37
C LEU A 418 -27.95 -17.24 18.95
N THR A 419 -29.04 -16.88 19.62
CA THR A 419 -29.23 -15.55 20.21
C THR A 419 -28.60 -15.37 21.60
N SER A 420 -28.09 -16.43 22.22
CA SER A 420 -27.42 -16.38 23.53
C SER A 420 -26.11 -17.17 23.55
N LYS A 421 -25.11 -16.68 24.30
CA LYS A 421 -23.75 -17.26 24.50
C LYS A 421 -23.69 -18.43 25.50
N ASN A 422 -24.85 -18.97 25.89
CA ASN A 422 -24.92 -20.07 26.85
C ASN A 422 -24.91 -21.43 26.15
N ASP A 423 -24.00 -22.30 26.59
CA ASP A 423 -23.90 -23.69 26.18
C ASP A 423 -25.04 -24.54 26.78
N THR A 424 -26.15 -24.65 26.05
CA THR A 424 -27.35 -25.41 26.45
C THR A 424 -27.58 -26.62 25.55
N ASP A 425 -28.29 -27.63 26.05
CA ASP A 425 -28.63 -28.82 25.25
C ASP A 425 -29.44 -28.47 23.99
N ALA A 426 -30.32 -27.47 24.06
CA ALA A 426 -31.07 -26.96 22.92
C ALA A 426 -30.17 -26.35 21.83
N ASN A 427 -29.16 -25.56 22.23
CA ASN A 427 -28.20 -24.97 21.29
C ASN A 427 -27.32 -26.04 20.63
N ARG A 428 -26.93 -27.08 21.39
CA ARG A 428 -26.16 -28.22 20.86
C ARG A 428 -26.98 -29.03 19.85
N GLU A 429 -28.25 -29.31 20.15
CA GLU A 429 -29.14 -30.04 19.23
C GLU A 429 -29.38 -29.23 17.95
N TRP A 430 -29.59 -27.92 18.08
CA TRP A 430 -29.75 -27.06 16.90
C TRP A 430 -28.51 -27.07 16.00
N LEU A 431 -27.32 -26.91 16.58
CA LEU A 431 -26.07 -26.91 15.83
C LEU A 431 -25.82 -28.27 15.15
N ARG A 432 -26.13 -29.36 15.84
CA ARG A 432 -26.10 -30.70 15.29
C ARG A 432 -27.00 -30.81 14.06
N GLU A 433 -28.25 -30.34 14.13
CA GLU A 433 -29.17 -30.37 12.98
C GLU A 433 -28.68 -29.49 11.82
N GLU A 434 -28.12 -28.31 12.08
CA GLU A 434 -27.50 -27.49 11.02
C GLU A 434 -26.33 -28.23 10.36
N MET A 435 -25.46 -28.89 11.14
CA MET A 435 -24.36 -29.71 10.60
C MET A 435 -24.87 -30.89 9.76
N LEU A 436 -25.93 -31.57 10.20
CA LEU A 436 -26.58 -32.65 9.43
C LEU A 436 -27.25 -32.13 8.15
N GLY A 437 -27.73 -30.89 8.15
CA GLY A 437 -28.36 -30.21 7.00
C GLY A 437 -27.37 -29.64 5.99
N MET A 438 -26.15 -29.28 6.41
CA MET A 438 -25.13 -28.66 5.54
C MET A 438 -24.64 -29.56 4.41
N ALA A 439 -24.57 -30.89 4.62
CA ALA A 439 -24.19 -31.85 3.58
C ALA A 439 -25.10 -31.81 2.33
N LYS A 440 -26.32 -31.24 2.47
CA LYS A 440 -27.30 -31.10 1.39
C LYS A 440 -27.19 -29.77 0.62
N LYS A 441 -26.41 -28.79 1.10
CA LYS A 441 -26.25 -27.48 0.43
C LYS A 441 -25.04 -27.51 -0.54
N THR A 442 -25.30 -27.36 -1.83
CA THR A 442 -24.33 -27.43 -2.94
C THR A 442 -23.43 -26.19 -3.05
N ASN A 443 -22.13 -26.35 -2.77
CA ASN A 443 -20.94 -25.71 -3.39
C ASN A 443 -19.72 -25.89 -2.46
N MET A 444 -19.34 -27.14 -2.21
CA MET A 444 -18.32 -27.51 -1.19
C MET A 444 -17.10 -28.19 -1.79
N ASN A 445 -16.70 -27.81 -3.01
CA ASN A 445 -15.42 -28.24 -3.59
C ASN A 445 -14.27 -27.40 -3.01
N VAL A 446 -14.11 -27.47 -1.69
CA VAL A 446 -13.04 -26.81 -0.96
C VAL A 446 -12.05 -27.87 -0.53
N THR A 447 -10.92 -27.97 -1.24
CA THR A 447 -9.86 -28.95 -0.93
C THR A 447 -9.16 -28.57 0.38
N LEU A 448 -9.09 -29.55 1.28
CA LEU A 448 -8.39 -29.53 2.55
C LEU A 448 -7.12 -30.38 2.39
N GLU A 449 -5.95 -29.77 2.43
CA GLU A 449 -4.69 -30.52 2.43
C GLU A 449 -4.63 -31.43 3.68
N ASN A 450 -4.21 -32.69 3.51
CA ASN A 450 -4.21 -33.73 4.55
C ASN A 450 -3.33 -33.35 5.75
N PRO A 451 -3.76 -33.56 7.00
CA PRO A 451 -2.90 -33.64 8.16
C PRO A 451 -2.48 -35.09 8.41
N THR A 452 -1.28 -35.24 8.99
CA THR A 452 -0.65 -36.45 9.57
C THR A 452 -0.01 -37.45 8.60
N VAL A 453 1.31 -37.35 8.44
CA VAL A 453 2.32 -38.10 9.20
C VAL A 453 3.55 -37.19 9.37
N SER A 454 4.18 -37.18 10.54
CA SER A 454 5.47 -36.53 10.73
C SER A 454 6.52 -37.18 9.83
N ARG A 455 6.77 -36.60 8.67
CA ARG A 455 7.99 -36.81 7.90
C ARG A 455 8.18 -35.61 6.99
N GLN A 456 9.30 -34.92 7.20
CA GLN A 456 9.93 -33.87 6.40
C GLN A 456 9.03 -33.14 5.40
N GLU A 457 8.81 -31.86 5.71
CA GLU A 457 8.29 -30.85 4.82
C GLU A 457 8.91 -31.00 3.41
N SER A 458 8.08 -31.34 2.45
CA SER A 458 8.30 -30.97 1.05
C SER A 458 7.41 -29.74 0.79
N PRO A 459 7.97 -28.58 0.44
CA PRO A 459 7.27 -27.31 0.41
C PRO A 459 6.21 -27.26 -0.70
N THR A 460 4.97 -27.00 -0.32
CA THR A 460 3.87 -26.71 -1.24
C THR A 460 4.20 -25.44 -2.03
N LEU A 461 4.39 -25.58 -3.34
CA LEU A 461 4.73 -24.47 -4.24
C LEU A 461 3.70 -23.32 -4.14
N PRO A 462 4.13 -22.07 -3.97
CA PRO A 462 3.22 -20.94 -3.83
C PRO A 462 2.44 -20.69 -5.12
N ASN A 463 1.17 -20.28 -4.99
CA ASN A 463 0.32 -19.92 -6.11
C ASN A 463 0.96 -18.80 -6.95
N LYS A 464 1.23 -19.09 -8.24
CA LYS A 464 1.84 -18.18 -9.22
C LYS A 464 1.19 -16.79 -9.26
N ALA A 465 -0.13 -16.71 -9.10
CA ALA A 465 -0.86 -15.45 -9.07
C ALA A 465 -0.51 -14.59 -7.84
N LYS A 466 -0.31 -15.21 -6.67
CA LYS A 466 0.11 -14.53 -5.43
C LYS A 466 1.53 -13.96 -5.56
N ILE A 467 2.43 -14.71 -6.18
CA ILE A 467 3.82 -14.27 -6.45
C ILE A 467 3.80 -13.08 -7.41
N ARG A 468 3.08 -13.19 -8.53
CA ARG A 468 2.96 -12.11 -9.53
C ARG A 468 2.38 -10.82 -8.94
N ILE A 469 1.29 -10.91 -8.15
CA ILE A 469 0.70 -9.74 -7.45
C ILE A 469 1.69 -9.11 -6.46
N SER A 470 2.55 -9.91 -5.81
CA SER A 470 3.54 -9.39 -4.87
C SER A 470 4.66 -8.62 -5.58
N ILE A 471 5.11 -9.12 -6.74
CA ILE A 471 6.14 -8.50 -7.58
C ILE A 471 5.63 -7.21 -8.22
N MET A 472 4.39 -7.19 -8.74
CA MET A 472 3.75 -6.01 -9.34
C MET A 472 3.71 -4.79 -8.41
N LYS A 473 3.69 -5.00 -7.09
CA LYS A 473 3.65 -3.93 -6.07
C LYS A 473 5.03 -3.30 -5.80
N ILE A 474 6.11 -3.87 -6.33
CA ILE A 474 7.48 -3.44 -6.11
C ILE A 474 7.93 -2.71 -7.40
N PRO A 475 8.42 -1.46 -7.34
CA PRO A 475 9.03 -0.79 -8.48
C PRO A 475 10.26 -1.53 -9.04
N THR A 476 10.54 -1.40 -10.34
CA THR A 476 11.63 -2.14 -11.02
C THR A 476 13.01 -1.94 -10.38
N ASN A 477 13.36 -0.71 -9.99
CA ASN A 477 14.60 -0.39 -9.28
C ASN A 477 14.70 -1.11 -7.92
N GLU A 478 13.59 -1.20 -7.19
CA GLU A 478 13.53 -1.93 -5.91
C GLU A 478 13.57 -3.46 -6.15
N ARG A 479 13.02 -3.97 -7.27
CA ARG A 479 13.17 -5.39 -7.65
C ARG A 479 14.63 -5.73 -7.89
N GLU A 480 15.31 -4.92 -8.69
CA GLU A 480 16.73 -5.08 -9.03
C GLU A 480 17.61 -5.09 -7.78
N GLU A 481 17.43 -4.12 -6.88
CA GLU A 481 18.19 -4.03 -5.63
C GLU A 481 18.02 -5.29 -4.78
N ASN A 482 16.78 -5.77 -4.63
CA ASN A 482 16.49 -6.93 -3.80
C ASN A 482 17.00 -8.24 -4.42
N ILE A 483 16.90 -8.40 -5.75
CA ILE A 483 17.47 -9.55 -6.47
C ILE A 483 18.99 -9.55 -6.34
N LEU A 484 19.63 -8.39 -6.54
CA LEU A 484 21.08 -8.24 -6.44
C LEU A 484 21.61 -8.53 -5.03
N ALA A 485 20.89 -8.09 -3.99
CA ALA A 485 21.26 -8.35 -2.61
C ALA A 485 21.27 -9.86 -2.30
N VAL A 486 20.21 -10.57 -2.68
CA VAL A 486 20.13 -12.04 -2.51
C VAL A 486 21.19 -12.75 -3.34
N HIS A 487 21.45 -12.29 -4.57
CA HIS A 487 22.50 -12.85 -5.42
C HIS A 487 23.91 -12.67 -4.85
N THR A 488 24.18 -11.52 -4.20
CA THR A 488 25.48 -11.22 -3.57
C THR A 488 25.76 -12.17 -2.42
N VAL A 489 24.76 -12.47 -1.58
CA VAL A 489 24.86 -13.50 -0.54
C VAL A 489 25.15 -14.87 -1.17
N LEU A 490 24.40 -15.25 -2.20
CA LEU A 490 24.57 -16.54 -2.88
C LEU A 490 25.96 -16.69 -3.51
N LYS A 491 26.64 -15.60 -3.91
CA LYS A 491 28.00 -15.59 -4.46
C LYS A 491 29.10 -15.74 -3.40
N ASN A 492 28.83 -15.50 -2.13
CA ASN A 492 29.84 -15.58 -1.07
C ASN A 492 30.16 -17.06 -0.74
N ASN A 493 31.14 -17.62 -1.44
CA ASN A 493 31.51 -19.02 -1.25
C ASN A 493 32.09 -19.28 0.16
N GLU A 494 32.78 -18.32 0.79
CA GLU A 494 33.37 -18.54 2.13
C GLU A 494 32.28 -18.71 3.18
N LEU A 495 31.21 -17.92 3.09
CA LEU A 495 30.03 -18.03 3.95
C LEU A 495 29.30 -19.38 3.79
N LEU A 496 29.31 -19.95 2.58
CA LEU A 496 28.42 -21.04 2.15
C LEU A 496 29.13 -22.40 1.97
N ARG A 497 30.44 -22.50 2.25
CA ARG A 497 31.17 -23.77 2.18
C ARG A 497 30.87 -24.65 3.38
N ASN A 498 30.68 -25.93 3.12
CA ASN A 498 30.61 -26.99 4.13
C ASN A 498 32.00 -27.25 4.73
N GLN A 499 32.05 -28.10 5.76
CA GLN A 499 33.31 -28.47 6.45
C GLN A 499 34.35 -29.11 5.52
N ASP A 500 33.91 -29.68 4.39
CA ASP A 500 34.77 -30.24 3.34
C ASP A 500 35.29 -29.19 2.34
N GLY A 501 34.96 -27.91 2.54
CA GLY A 501 35.34 -26.79 1.68
C GLY A 501 34.52 -26.66 0.40
N SER A 502 33.49 -27.48 0.21
CA SER A 502 32.60 -27.44 -0.97
C SER A 502 31.34 -26.59 -0.71
N VAL A 503 30.83 -25.90 -1.74
CA VAL A 503 29.53 -25.20 -1.66
C VAL A 503 28.42 -26.17 -2.07
N PRO A 504 27.30 -26.26 -1.32
CA PRO A 504 26.19 -27.14 -1.63
C PRO A 504 25.66 -26.96 -3.07
N THR A 505 25.34 -28.08 -3.74
CA THR A 505 24.87 -28.07 -5.13
C THR A 505 23.61 -27.23 -5.29
N ILE A 506 22.66 -27.33 -4.36
CA ILE A 506 21.41 -26.55 -4.38
C ILE A 506 21.67 -25.03 -4.32
N ILE A 507 22.67 -24.59 -3.56
CA ILE A 507 23.04 -23.18 -3.48
C ILE A 507 23.61 -22.69 -4.82
N LYS A 508 24.39 -23.52 -5.52
CA LYS A 508 24.88 -23.20 -6.88
C LYS A 508 23.73 -23.11 -7.89
N GLU A 509 22.79 -24.05 -7.84
CA GLU A 509 21.62 -24.02 -8.72
C GLU A 509 20.72 -22.81 -8.48
N ILE A 510 20.48 -22.45 -7.21
CA ILE A 510 19.74 -21.24 -6.85
C ILE A 510 20.49 -20.00 -7.34
N ARG A 511 21.81 -19.93 -7.13
CA ARG A 511 22.65 -18.83 -7.62
C ARG A 511 22.54 -18.65 -9.13
N ASP A 512 22.56 -19.73 -9.89
CA ASP A 512 22.44 -19.69 -11.35
C ASP A 512 21.06 -19.24 -11.82
N ILE A 513 20.00 -19.60 -11.09
CA ILE A 513 18.65 -19.11 -11.38
C ILE A 513 18.56 -17.62 -11.09
N VAL A 514 18.98 -17.19 -9.89
CA VAL A 514 18.89 -15.77 -9.48
C VAL A 514 19.74 -14.89 -10.38
N GLY A 515 20.92 -15.35 -10.82
CA GLY A 515 21.80 -14.59 -11.71
C GLY A 515 21.28 -14.39 -13.13
N LYS A 516 20.22 -15.11 -13.54
CA LYS A 516 19.58 -14.99 -14.87
C LYS A 516 18.26 -14.21 -14.85
N ILE A 517 17.86 -13.71 -13.69
CA ILE A 517 16.60 -12.99 -13.55
C ILE A 517 16.72 -11.61 -14.22
N ASP A 518 15.75 -11.29 -15.08
CA ASP A 518 15.53 -9.93 -15.57
C ASP A 518 14.62 -9.17 -14.58
N PRO A 519 15.10 -8.12 -13.89
CA PRO A 519 14.32 -7.36 -12.92
C PRO A 519 13.11 -6.60 -13.51
N SER A 520 13.09 -6.39 -14.83
CA SER A 520 12.00 -5.72 -15.54
C SER A 520 10.84 -6.65 -15.90
N GLU A 521 11.09 -7.97 -15.97
CA GLU A 521 10.12 -8.98 -16.39
C GLU A 521 9.50 -9.71 -15.18
N GLU A 522 8.33 -9.25 -14.75
CA GLU A 522 7.63 -9.79 -13.56
C GLU A 522 7.35 -11.29 -13.64
N GLU A 523 7.06 -11.78 -14.84
CA GLU A 523 6.79 -13.19 -15.11
C GLU A 523 8.07 -14.03 -14.97
N ASN A 524 9.22 -13.50 -15.41
CA ASN A 524 10.53 -14.13 -15.25
C ASN A 524 10.90 -14.27 -13.77
N ILE A 525 10.69 -13.21 -12.97
CA ILE A 525 10.91 -13.22 -11.51
C ILE A 525 10.00 -14.26 -10.84
N ALA A 526 8.72 -14.29 -11.23
CA ALA A 526 7.75 -15.23 -10.65
C ALA A 526 8.11 -16.70 -10.97
N HIS A 527 8.51 -16.98 -12.20
CA HIS A 527 9.00 -18.30 -12.60
C HIS A 527 10.25 -18.71 -11.83
N ALA A 528 11.23 -17.81 -11.68
CA ALA A 528 12.45 -18.08 -10.94
C ALA A 528 12.18 -18.45 -9.48
N ILE A 529 11.29 -17.74 -8.79
CA ILE A 529 10.90 -18.04 -7.40
C ILE A 529 10.24 -19.42 -7.29
N ILE A 530 9.36 -19.77 -8.22
CA ILE A 530 8.71 -21.08 -8.27
C ILE A 530 9.74 -22.18 -8.53
N GLU A 531 10.66 -21.95 -9.46
CA GLU A 531 11.70 -22.91 -9.81
C GLU A 531 12.67 -23.16 -8.65
N ILE A 532 13.11 -22.11 -7.95
CA ILE A 532 13.94 -22.21 -6.75
C ILE A 532 13.23 -23.04 -5.68
N LYS A 533 11.97 -22.73 -5.38
CA LYS A 533 11.19 -23.46 -4.38
C LYS A 533 10.97 -24.93 -4.77
N ARG A 534 10.79 -25.21 -6.06
CA ARG A 534 10.68 -26.58 -6.58
C ARG A 534 11.99 -27.34 -6.41
N LYS A 535 13.12 -26.72 -6.77
CA LYS A 535 14.44 -27.33 -6.59
C LYS A 535 14.76 -27.61 -5.12
N ILE A 536 14.38 -26.72 -4.21
CA ILE A 536 14.50 -26.95 -2.78
C ILE A 536 13.61 -28.14 -2.35
N ALA A 537 12.38 -28.22 -2.86
CA ALA A 537 11.47 -29.31 -2.56
C ALA A 537 11.96 -30.69 -3.02
N ASP A 538 12.54 -30.72 -4.21
CA ASP A 538 13.04 -31.93 -4.86
C ASP A 538 14.41 -32.37 -4.30
N ASN A 539 15.02 -31.53 -3.44
CA ASN A 539 16.34 -31.77 -2.92
C ASN A 539 16.29 -32.63 -1.64
N SER A 540 16.95 -33.78 -1.69
CA SER A 540 17.05 -34.73 -0.58
C SER A 540 18.33 -34.58 0.25
N ASP A 541 19.28 -33.77 -0.23
CA ASP A 541 20.49 -33.45 0.52
C ASP A 541 20.13 -32.52 1.68
N ASN A 542 20.73 -32.73 2.84
CA ASN A 542 20.57 -31.89 4.03
C ASN A 542 21.93 -31.49 4.61
N ASN A 543 23.02 -31.77 3.89
CA ASN A 543 24.37 -31.47 4.30
C ASN A 543 24.72 -30.01 3.95
N TYR A 544 24.22 -29.09 4.77
CA TYR A 544 24.43 -27.65 4.63
C TYR A 544 25.03 -27.09 5.92
N ASN A 545 25.92 -26.12 5.79
CA ASN A 545 26.28 -25.26 6.91
C ASN A 545 25.08 -24.39 7.34
N GLU A 546 25.15 -23.78 8.53
CA GLU A 546 24.04 -23.02 9.12
C GLU A 546 23.59 -21.84 8.23
N ASN A 547 24.53 -21.15 7.57
CA ASN A 547 24.21 -20.06 6.65
C ASN A 547 23.49 -20.55 5.38
N ALA A 548 23.91 -21.67 4.80
CA ALA A 548 23.23 -22.28 3.66
C ALA A 548 21.84 -22.79 4.06
N HIS A 549 21.69 -23.31 5.28
CA HIS A 549 20.39 -23.69 5.84
C HIS A 549 19.44 -22.50 5.99
N ASP A 550 19.92 -21.37 6.51
CA ASP A 550 19.13 -20.13 6.64
C ASP A 550 18.66 -19.58 5.28
N ILE A 551 19.50 -19.67 4.25
CA ILE A 551 19.12 -19.30 2.88
C ILE A 551 18.00 -20.19 2.35
N ILE A 552 18.15 -21.50 2.49
CA ILE A 552 17.16 -22.48 2.04
C ILE A 552 15.84 -22.23 2.77
N LYS A 553 15.88 -22.04 4.09
CA LYS A 553 14.70 -21.76 4.92
C LYS A 553 13.98 -20.47 4.52
N ALA A 554 14.73 -19.40 4.23
CA ALA A 554 14.16 -18.14 3.75
C ALA A 554 13.49 -18.31 2.38
N LEU A 555 14.13 -19.04 1.46
CA LEU A 555 13.62 -19.31 0.12
C LEU A 555 12.46 -20.31 0.12
N GLU A 556 12.42 -21.24 1.07
CA GLU A 556 11.34 -22.21 1.24
C GLU A 556 10.07 -21.56 1.81
N ASN A 557 10.22 -20.55 2.67
CA ASN A 557 9.13 -19.89 3.37
C ASN A 557 7.97 -19.49 2.43
N PRO A 558 6.73 -19.99 2.65
CA PRO A 558 5.59 -19.75 1.75
C PRO A 558 5.11 -18.29 1.72
N ASN A 559 5.55 -17.47 2.68
CA ASN A 559 5.28 -16.03 2.72
C ASN A 559 6.32 -15.19 1.97
N CYS A 560 7.48 -15.76 1.66
CA CYS A 560 8.52 -15.13 0.83
C CYS A 560 8.19 -15.31 -0.65
N CYS A 561 7.24 -14.52 -1.14
CA CYS A 561 6.73 -14.57 -2.51
C CYS A 561 7.33 -13.48 -3.42
N ASP A 562 8.35 -12.75 -2.96
CA ASP A 562 9.11 -11.76 -3.72
C ASP A 562 10.51 -11.61 -3.09
N PHE A 563 11.47 -11.09 -3.85
CA PHE A 563 12.86 -10.93 -3.39
C PHE A 563 13.03 -9.92 -2.26
N ARG A 564 12.07 -8.99 -2.06
CA ARG A 564 12.09 -8.07 -0.91
C ARG A 564 11.83 -8.81 0.39
N LYS A 565 10.85 -9.71 0.41
CA LYS A 565 10.56 -10.55 1.59
C LYS A 565 11.65 -11.58 1.82
N ILE A 566 12.23 -12.14 0.75
CA ILE A 566 13.39 -13.03 0.86
C ILE A 566 14.56 -12.27 1.51
N ARG A 567 14.92 -11.08 1.00
CA ARG A 567 15.96 -10.23 1.59
C ARG A 567 15.69 -9.92 3.06
N ALA A 568 14.46 -9.52 3.40
CA ALA A 568 14.08 -9.24 4.79
C ALA A 568 14.21 -10.46 5.71
N ALA A 569 13.91 -11.66 5.20
CA ALA A 569 14.11 -12.89 5.96
C ALA A 569 15.61 -13.20 6.17
N LEU A 570 16.45 -12.98 5.15
CA LEU A 570 17.90 -13.18 5.23
C LEU A 570 18.61 -12.18 6.16
N THR A 571 18.09 -10.96 6.31
CA THR A 571 18.61 -9.94 7.26
C THR A 571 18.54 -10.42 8.73
N THR A 572 17.78 -11.47 9.04
CA THR A 572 17.81 -12.08 10.38
C THR A 572 19.12 -12.81 10.70
N ASN A 573 19.94 -13.14 9.69
CA ASN A 573 21.29 -13.65 9.86
C ASN A 573 22.30 -12.48 9.74
N PRO A 574 23.06 -12.15 10.81
CA PRO A 574 23.95 -10.99 10.83
C PRO A 574 25.01 -10.98 9.72
N ALA A 575 25.58 -12.14 9.38
CA ALA A 575 26.60 -12.23 8.33
C ALA A 575 26.00 -11.94 6.93
N MET A 576 24.76 -12.35 6.70
CA MET A 576 24.05 -12.04 5.45
C MET A 576 23.62 -10.57 5.41
N ASP A 577 23.21 -10.01 6.55
CA ASP A 577 22.83 -8.60 6.65
C ASP A 577 24.01 -7.67 6.34
N GLU A 578 25.20 -7.96 6.87
CA GLU A 578 26.43 -7.24 6.55
C GLU A 578 26.78 -7.28 5.05
N ILE A 579 26.52 -8.41 4.38
CA ILE A 579 26.77 -8.57 2.94
C ILE A 579 25.70 -7.84 2.09
N MET A 580 24.45 -7.79 2.54
CA MET A 580 23.33 -7.19 1.79
C MET A 580 23.14 -5.70 2.03
N ASN A 581 23.54 -5.17 3.18
CA ASN A 581 23.38 -3.76 3.55
C ASN A 581 24.03 -2.76 2.59
N PRO A 582 25.22 -3.03 2.00
CA PRO A 582 25.85 -2.15 1.03
C PRO A 582 25.14 -2.10 -0.33
N VAL A 583 24.25 -3.06 -0.62
CA VAL A 583 23.57 -3.18 -1.92
C VAL A 583 22.42 -2.19 -1.99
N ARG A 584 22.67 -1.03 -2.61
CA ARG A 584 21.68 -0.03 -3.07
C ARG A 584 22.02 0.39 -4.50
N VAL A 585 21.03 0.57 -5.37
CA VAL A 585 21.28 0.98 -6.77
C VAL A 585 22.01 2.33 -6.77
N GLY A 586 23.26 2.32 -7.26
CA GLY A 586 24.17 3.47 -7.29
C GLY A 586 25.62 3.19 -6.90
N VAL A 587 25.93 2.01 -6.34
CA VAL A 587 27.32 1.61 -6.02
C VAL A 587 27.72 0.43 -6.88
N GLN A 588 28.61 0.66 -7.86
CA GLN A 588 29.33 -0.40 -8.55
C GLN A 588 30.27 -1.09 -7.56
N LEU A 589 30.07 -2.39 -7.34
CA LEU A 589 31.06 -3.24 -6.67
C LEU A 589 32.02 -3.77 -7.75
N ASN A 590 33.26 -3.27 -7.70
CA ASN A 590 34.40 -3.85 -8.41
C ASN A 590 34.75 -5.24 -7.87
#